data_AF-K1UKW7-F1
#
_entry.id   AF-K1UKW7-F1
#
_cell.length_a   1.000
_cell.length_b   1.000
_cell.length_c   1.000
_cell.angle_alpha   90.00
_cell.angle_beta   90.00
_cell.angle_gamma   90.00
#
_symmetry.space_group_name_H-M   'P 1'
#
loop_
_entity.id
_entity.type
_entity.pdbx_description
1 polymer ?
#
loop_
_entity_poly.entity_id
_entity_poly.type
_entity_poly.pdbx_seq_one_letter_code
_entity_poly.pdbx_strand_id
1 'polypeptide(L)' 'MERTICDLIRSRSGIEMQTFQDALKQYAKRKERDLRKLMRYAQMFRVEKLLRQYLEVLL' A
#
# COMPACT_ATOMS: atom_id res chain seq x y z
N MET A 1 -9.29 3.11 -4.54
CA MET A 1 -8.72 2.00 -3.73
C MET A 1 -7.39 2.37 -3.09
N GLU A 2 -6.68 3.32 -3.69
CA GLU A 2 -5.37 3.83 -3.32
C GLU A 2 -5.35 4.34 -1.87
N ARG A 3 -6.38 5.09 -1.45
CA ARG A 3 -6.53 5.54 -0.06
C ARG A 3 -6.63 4.37 0.92
N THR A 4 -7.41 3.33 0.59
CA THR A 4 -7.53 2.11 1.40
C THR A 4 -6.19 1.43 1.62
N ILE A 5 -5.32 1.41 0.60
CA ILE A 5 -3.96 0.87 0.73
C ILE A 5 -3.09 1.73 1.63
N CYS A 6 -3.17 3.06 1.52
CA CYS A 6 -2.46 3.95 2.44
C CYS A 6 -2.93 3.77 3.89
N ASP A 7 -4.24 3.61 4.11
CA ASP A 7 -4.83 3.34 5.42
C ASP A 7 -4.40 1.97 5.96
N LEU A 8 -4.34 0.93 5.11
CA LEU A 8 -3.82 -0.39 5.45
C LEU A 8 -2.37 -0.30 5.93
N ILE A 9 -1.51 0.42 5.20
CA ILE A 9 -0.10 0.62 5.55
C ILE A 9 0.05 1.37 6.87
N ARG A 10 -0.79 2.38 7.11
CA ARG A 10 -0.81 3.15 8.35
C ARG A 10 -1.20 2.29 9.56
N SER A 11 -2.14 1.37 9.38
CA SER A 11 -2.64 0.48 10.43
C SER A 11 -1.93 -0.87 10.50
N ARG A 12 -0.81 -1.06 9.78
CA ARG A 12 -0.09 -2.36 9.69
C ARG A 12 0.22 -2.99 11.06
N SER A 13 0.43 -2.16 12.09
CA SER A 13 0.82 -2.61 13.44
C SER A 13 -0.28 -3.42 14.13
N GLY A 14 -1.54 -3.21 13.73
CA GLY A 14 -2.70 -3.94 14.25
C GLY A 14 -3.22 -5.00 13.28
N ILE A 15 -2.49 -5.29 12.20
CA ILE A 15 -2.90 -6.24 11.16
C ILE A 15 -1.89 -7.37 11.16
N GLU A 16 -2.39 -8.60 11.09
CA GLU A 16 -1.55 -9.77 10.95
C GLU A 16 -0.71 -9.70 9.66
N MET A 17 0.58 -10.00 9.76
CA MET A 17 1.55 -9.75 8.68
C MET A 17 1.19 -10.47 7.37
N GLN A 18 0.66 -11.70 7.43
CA GLN A 18 0.27 -12.44 6.23
C GLN A 18 -0.91 -11.75 5.53
N THR A 19 -1.94 -11.39 6.30
CA THR A 19 -3.11 -10.65 5.81
C THR A 19 -2.70 -9.32 5.17
N PHE A 20 -1.77 -8.60 5.80
CA PHE A 20 -1.24 -7.35 5.25
C PHE A 20 -0.52 -7.55 3.91
N GLN A 21 0.37 -8.54 3.82
CA GLN A 21 1.09 -8.84 2.60
C GLN A 21 0.17 -9.28 1.47
N ASP A 22 -0.84 -10.09 1.77
CA ASP A 22 -1.77 -10.60 0.76
C ASP A 22 -2.65 -9.49 0.20
N ALA A 23 -3.11 -8.56 1.05
CA ALA A 23 -3.83 -7.37 0.59
C ALA A 23 -2.98 -6.48 -0.33
N LEU A 24 -1.69 -6.27 0.00
CA LEU A 24 -0.77 -5.53 -0.86
C LEU A 24 -0.50 -6.25 -2.19
N LYS A 25 -0.29 -7.57 -2.17
CA LYS A 25 -0.12 -8.39 -3.38
C LYS A 25 -1.34 -8.32 -4.29
N GLN A 26 -2.54 -8.42 -3.71
CA GLN A 26 -3.79 -8.31 -4.46
C GLN A 26 -3.92 -6.94 -5.11
N TYR A 27 -3.59 -5.86 -4.39
CA TYR A 27 -3.57 -4.53 -4.96
C TYR A 27 -2.56 -4.40 -6.09
N ALA A 28 -1.35 -4.95 -5.92
CA ALA A 28 -0.31 -4.89 -6.94
C ALA A 28 -0.68 -5.62 -8.24
N LYS A 29 -1.48 -6.69 -8.15
CA LYS A 29 -1.98 -7.46 -9.30
C LYS A 29 -3.12 -6.77 -10.07
N ARG A 30 -3.74 -5.71 -9.53
CA ARG A 30 -4.84 -5.02 -10.21
C ARG A 30 -4.34 -4.23 -11.42
N LYS A 31 -5.00 -4.43 -12.57
CA LYS A 31 -4.71 -3.70 -13.82
C LYS A 31 -5.08 -2.21 -13.74
N GLU A 32 -6.10 -1.87 -12.97
CA GLU A 32 -6.66 -0.51 -12.87
C GLU A 32 -6.03 0.32 -11.74
N ARG A 33 -4.93 -0.15 -11.12
CA ARG A 33 -4.27 0.58 -10.03
C ARG A 33 -3.69 1.90 -10.54
N ASP A 34 -3.99 3.01 -9.86
CA ASP A 34 -3.38 4.31 -10.18
C ASP A 34 -2.22 4.61 -9.23
N LEU A 35 -1.00 4.34 -9.69
CA LEU A 35 0.22 4.59 -8.94
C LEU A 35 0.44 6.09 -8.65
N ARG A 36 0.00 6.99 -9.53
CA ARG A 36 0.14 8.44 -9.30
C ARG A 36 -0.75 8.89 -8.14
N LYS A 37 -2.00 8.41 -8.12
CA LYS A 37 -2.95 8.69 -7.04
C LYS A 37 -2.53 8.02 -5.73
N LEU A 38 -1.98 6.81 -5.78
CA LEU A 38 -1.40 6.12 -4.63
C LEU A 38 -0.26 6.92 -3.99
N MET A 39 0.70 7.40 -4.80
CA MET A 39 1.83 8.17 -4.27
C MET A 39 1.40 9.51 -3.66
N ARG A 40 0.41 10.19 -4.28
CA ARG A 40 -0.17 11.41 -3.70
C ARG A 40 -0.80 11.16 -2.33
N TYR A 41 -1.58 10.10 -2.18
CA TYR A 41 -2.13 9.74 -0.87
C TYR A 41 -1.05 9.31 0.10
N ALA A 42 -0.05 8.54 -0.34
CA ALA A 42 1.02 8.08 0.53
C ALA A 42 1.82 9.24 1.14
N GLN A 43 2.03 10.32 0.38
CA GLN A 43 2.59 11.57 0.87
C GLN A 43 1.69 12.25 1.91
N MET A 44 0.40 12.41 1.59
CA MET A 44 -0.58 13.03 2.48
C MET A 44 -0.72 12.28 3.82
N PHE A 45 -0.70 10.95 3.80
CA PHE A 45 -0.77 10.10 4.99
C PHE A 45 0.60 9.83 5.63
N ARG A 46 1.69 10.38 5.08
CA ARG A 46 3.07 10.19 5.55
C ARG A 46 3.51 8.72 5.61
N VAL A 47 2.96 7.88 4.72
CA VAL A 47 3.30 6.46 4.58
C VAL A 47 4.16 6.18 3.34
N GLU A 48 4.56 7.21 2.59
CA GLU A 48 5.30 7.07 1.33
C GLU A 48 6.56 6.21 1.46
N LYS A 49 7.43 6.51 2.43
CA LYS A 49 8.68 5.78 2.63
C LYS A 49 8.43 4.28 2.78
N LEU A 50 7.40 3.94 3.54
CA LEU A 50 7.05 2.57 3.83
C LEU A 50 6.36 1.88 2.65
N LEU A 51 5.46 2.59 1.97
CA LEU A 51 4.84 2.10 0.75
C LEU A 51 5.90 1.73 -0.30
N ARG A 52 6.93 2.57 -0.50
CA ARG A 52 8.03 2.30 -1.43
C ARG A 52 8.76 1.00 -1.09
N GLN A 53 9.12 0.81 0.18
CA GLN A 53 9.78 -0.42 0.64
C GLN A 53 8.96 -1.67 0.32
N TYR A 54 7.63 -1.64 0.51
CA TYR A 54 6.79 -2.79 0.17
C TYR A 54 6.59 -2.97 -1.33
N LEU A 55 6.48 -1.89 -2.10
CA LEU A 55 6.34 -1.97 -3.55
C LEU A 55 7.61 -2.50 -4.22
N GLU A 56 8.80 -2.14 -3.73
CA GLU A 56 10.10 -2.64 -4.22
C GLU A 56 10.28 -4.14 -4.02
N VAL A 57 9.64 -4.73 -3.00
CA VAL A 57 9.71 -6.18 -2.74
C VAL A 57 8.66 -6.95 -3.55
N LEU A 58 7.56 -6.29 -3.95
CA LEU A 58 6.42 -6.91 -4.61
C LEU A 58 6.43 -6.78 -6.15
N LEU A 59 7.23 -5.86 -6.69
CA LEU A 59 7.43 -5.62 -8.13
C LEU A 59 8.81 -6.14 -8.55
#